data_AF-A0A7X7K326-F1
#
_entry.id   AF-A0A7X7K326-F1
#
_cell.length_a   1.000
_cell.length_b   1.000
_cell.length_c   1.000
_cell.angle_alpha   90.00
_cell.angle_beta   90.00
_cell.angle_gamma   90.00
#
_symmetry.space_group_name_H-M   'P 1'
#
loop_
_entity.id
_entity.type
_entity.pdbx_description
1 polymer ?
#
loop_
_entity_poly.entity_id
_entity_poly.type
_entity_poly.pdbx_seq_one_letter_code
_entity_poly.pdbx_strand_id
1 'polypeptide(L)' 'MPRTGAYPTSWWSAGEVVSETIRLPLTDVPAGAYRMALGLYDAEAIRLAALDASGSPVADGRVVLPDIVEVQ' A
#
# COMPACT_ATOMS: atom_id res chain seq x y z
N MET A 1 -4.99 9.67 3.43
CA MET A 1 -5.38 10.39 2.19
C MET A 1 -4.13 10.59 1.34
N PRO A 2 -4.18 10.37 0.02
CA PRO A 2 -3.05 10.48 -0.89
C PRO A 2 -2.44 11.88 -0.99
N ARG A 3 -1.24 11.96 -1.57
CA ARG A 3 -0.49 13.22 -1.85
C ARG A 3 -0.36 14.08 -0.60
N THR A 4 0.11 13.49 0.50
CA THR A 4 0.24 14.20 1.80
C THR A 4 -1.10 14.83 2.25
N GLY A 5 -2.23 14.20 1.91
CA GLY A 5 -3.57 14.68 2.27
C GLY A 5 -4.17 15.77 1.38
N ALA A 6 -3.47 16.22 0.33
CA ALA A 6 -3.95 17.29 -0.55
C ALA A 6 -4.93 16.82 -1.64
N TYR A 7 -5.14 15.51 -1.79
CA TYR A 7 -5.99 14.97 -2.85
C TYR A 7 -6.91 13.87 -2.30
N PRO A 8 -8.16 14.20 -1.92
CA PRO A 8 -9.07 13.26 -1.28
C PRO A 8 -9.52 12.16 -2.26
N THR A 9 -9.75 10.96 -1.73
CA THR A 9 -10.17 9.80 -2.54
C THR A 9 -11.57 9.96 -3.15
N SER A 10 -12.38 10.91 -2.68
CA SER A 10 -13.67 11.27 -3.27
C SER A 10 -13.56 12.03 -4.59
N TRP A 11 -12.39 12.55 -4.94
CA TRP A 11 -12.15 13.24 -6.22
C TRP A 11 -11.65 12.29 -7.31
N TRP A 12 -11.35 11.04 -6.95
CA TRP A 12 -10.78 10.09 -7.87
C TRP A 12 -11.77 9.73 -8.98
N SER A 13 -11.27 9.68 -10.20
CA SER A 13 -12.00 9.12 -11.33
C SER A 13 -11.67 7.63 -11.52
N ALA A 14 -12.63 6.85 -12.00
CA ALA A 14 -12.38 5.45 -12.32
C ALA A 14 -11.26 5.33 -13.38
N GLY A 15 -10.25 4.49 -13.09
CA GLY A 15 -9.07 4.32 -13.94
C GLY A 15 -7.97 5.37 -13.76
N GLU A 16 -8.16 6.37 -12.90
CA GLU A 16 -7.13 7.35 -12.58
C GLU A 16 -5.94 6.69 -11.85
N VAL A 17 -4.73 7.06 -12.27
CA VAL A 17 -3.50 6.68 -11.57
C VAL A 17 -3.08 7.80 -10.63
N VAL A 18 -3.17 7.55 -9.33
CA VAL A 18 -2.71 8.47 -8.28
C VAL A 18 -1.43 7.92 -7.66
N SER A 19 -0.33 8.66 -7.77
CA SER A 19 0.97 8.29 -7.20
C SER A 19 1.28 9.06 -5.91
N GLU A 20 1.90 8.37 -4.97
CA GLU A 20 2.43 8.93 -3.72
C GLU A 20 3.76 8.26 -3.37
N THR A 21 4.65 9.01 -2.72
CA THR A 21 5.91 8.48 -2.18
C THR A 21 5.85 8.46 -0.67
N ILE A 22 5.87 7.27 -0.10
CA ILE A 22 5.96 7.05 1.35
C ILE A 22 7.42 6.74 1.68
N ARG A 23 8.00 7.46 2.63
CA ARG A 23 9.34 7.18 3.17
C ARG A 23 9.20 6.46 4.50
N LEU A 24 9.74 5.25 4.58
CA LEU A 24 9.74 4.45 5.80
C LEU A 24 11.15 4.51 6.42
N PRO A 25 11.31 5.02 7.65
CA PRO A 25 12.58 4.93 8.36
C PRO A 25 12.85 3.46 8.70
N LEU A 26 14.10 3.04 8.51
CA LEU A 26 14.56 1.68 8.86
C LEU A 26 15.32 1.66 10.20
N THR A 27 15.37 2.80 10.90
CA THR A 27 15.93 2.87 12.26
C THR A 27 15.16 1.91 13.16
N ASP A 28 15.89 1.12 13.95
CA ASP A 28 15.36 0.11 14.88
C ASP A 28 14.66 -1.09 14.22
N VAL A 29 14.70 -1.21 12.89
CA VAL A 29 14.29 -2.45 12.21
C VAL A 29 15.41 -3.48 12.38
N PRO A 30 15.13 -4.69 12.90
CA PRO A 30 16.14 -5.73 13.06
C PRO A 30 16.77 -6.11 11.71
N ALA A 31 18.06 -6.46 11.71
CA ALA A 31 18.74 -6.94 10.52
C ALA A 31 18.03 -8.16 9.92
N GLY A 32 17.92 -8.20 8.59
CA GLY A 32 17.26 -9.28 7.87
C GLY A 32 16.66 -8.86 6.52
N ALA A 33 16.10 -9.86 5.84
CA ALA A 33 15.44 -9.70 4.56
C ALA A 33 13.93 -9.59 4.73
N TYR A 34 13.35 -8.47 4.28
CA TYR A 34 11.92 -8.17 4.42
C TYR A 34 11.23 -8.07 3.07
N ARG A 35 9.99 -8.57 2.98
CA ARG A 35 9.07 -8.25 1.90
C ARG A 35 8.09 -7.19 2.38
N MET A 36 7.81 -6.20 1.53
CA MET A 36 6.80 -5.20 1.80
C MET A 36 5.43 -5.68 1.32
N ALA A 37 4.38 -5.29 2.04
CA ALA A 37 3.00 -5.46 1.59
C ALA A 37 2.24 -4.15 1.72
N LEU A 38 1.39 -3.85 0.73
CA LEU A 38 0.58 -2.63 0.67
C LEU A 38 -0.90 -2.99 0.74
N GLY A 39 -1.64 -2.32 1.60
CA GLY A 39 -3.10 -2.40 1.65
C GLY A 39 -3.72 -1.08 2.06
N LEU A 40 -4.98 -0.88 1.70
CA LEU A 40 -5.76 0.31 2.02
C LEU A 40 -6.79 -0.02 3.09
N TYR A 41 -7.19 0.99 3.85
CA TYR A 41 -8.17 0.90 4.92
C TYR A 41 -9.22 1.99 4.74
N ASP A 42 -10.43 1.73 5.24
CA ASP A 42 -11.46 2.75 5.40
C ASP A 42 -11.24 3.62 6.66
N ALA A 43 -12.19 4.50 6.94
CA ALA A 43 -12.12 5.42 8.09
C ALA A 43 -12.26 4.68 9.44
N GLU A 44 -12.87 3.49 9.41
CA GLU A 44 -13.11 2.60 10.54
C GLU A 44 -11.94 1.61 10.76
N ALA A 45 -10.84 1.78 10.03
CA ALA A 45 -9.66 0.91 10.06
C ALA A 45 -9.93 -0.54 9.66
N ILE A 46 -10.94 -0.77 8.82
CA ILE A 46 -11.20 -2.05 8.16
C ILE A 46 -10.40 -2.09 6.86
N ARG A 47 -9.67 -3.19 6.64
CA ARG A 47 -8.86 -3.37 5.43
C ARG A 47 -9.77 -3.58 4.22
N LEU A 48 -9.58 -2.76 3.20
CA LEU A 48 -10.30 -2.86 1.93
C LEU A 48 -9.80 -4.07 1.11
N ALA A 49 -10.67 -4.64 0.29
CA ALA A 49 -10.27 -5.66 -0.67
C ALA A 49 -9.30 -5.07 -1.70
N ALA A 50 -8.20 -5.78 -1.95
CA ALA A 50 -7.35 -5.56 -3.11
C ALA A 50 -7.78 -6.53 -4.20
N LEU A 51 -7.80 -6.08 -5.46
CA LEU A 51 -8.10 -6.91 -6.63
C LEU A 51 -6.87 -6.98 -7.54
N ASP A 52 -6.66 -8.13 -8.16
CA ASP A 52 -5.67 -8.27 -9.24
C ASP A 52 -6.22 -7.76 -10.59
N ALA A 53 -5.42 -7.87 -11.65
CA ALA A 53 -5.79 -7.43 -13.00
C ALA A 53 -7.01 -8.17 -13.58
N SER A 54 -7.37 -9.35 -13.06
CA SER A 54 -8.55 -10.12 -13.45
C SER A 54 -9.80 -9.73 -12.66
N GLY A 55 -9.68 -8.86 -11.65
CA GLY A 55 -10.73 -8.52 -10.71
C GLY A 55 -10.89 -9.53 -9.56
N SER A 56 -9.95 -10.46 -9.41
CA SER A 56 -9.97 -11.46 -8.34
C SER A 56 -9.38 -10.88 -7.05
N PRO A 57 -9.96 -11.17 -5.87
CA PRO A 57 -9.41 -10.72 -4.60
C PRO A 57 -7.99 -11.25 -4.34
N VAL A 58 -7.11 -10.38 -3.88
CA VAL A 58 -5.76 -10.74 -3.42
C VAL A 58 -5.81 -11.20 -1.96
N ALA A 59 -4.99 -12.18 -1.59
CA ALA A 59 -4.91 -12.71 -0.22
C ALA A 59 -4.66 -11.60 0.81
N ASP A 60 -5.28 -11.73 1.98
CA ASP A 60 -5.22 -10.77 3.10
C ASP A 60 -5.60 -9.32 2.74
N GLY A 61 -6.22 -9.04 1.57
CA GLY A 61 -6.53 -7.68 1.12
C GLY A 61 -5.31 -6.78 0.96
N ARG A 62 -4.14 -7.36 0.64
CA ARG A 62 -2.88 -6.62 0.47
C ARG A 62 -2.04 -7.20 -0.67
N VAL A 63 -1.34 -6.32 -1.37
CA VAL A 63 -0.40 -6.69 -2.43
C VAL A 63 0.99 -6.82 -1.83
N VAL A 64 1.62 -7.99 -1.95
CA VAL A 64 3.03 -8.19 -1.59
C VAL A 64 3.90 -7.68 -2.74
N LEU A 65 4.79 -6.76 -2.43
CA LEU A 65 5.73 -6.22 -3.41
C LEU A 65 6.82 -7.26 -3.74
N PRO A 66 7.28 -7.32 -5.00
CA PRO A 66 8.21 -8.36 -5.43
C PRO A 66 9.60 -8.20 -4.80
N ASP A 67 9.99 -6.95 -4.52
CA ASP A 67 11.32 -6.60 -4.05
C ASP A 67 11.56 -7.06 -2.60
N ILE A 68 12.80 -7.45 -2.33
CA ILE A 68 13.31 -7.76 -1.00
C ILE A 68 14.12 -6.56 -0.52
N VAL A 69 13.83 -6.12 0.71
CA VAL A 69 14.57 -5.06 1.39
C VAL A 69 15.50 -5.70 2.41
N GLU A 70 16.80 -5.52 2.23
CA GLU A 70 17.83 -5.94 3.19
C GLU A 70 18.06 -4.84 4.22
N VAL A 71 17.95 -5.16 5.49
CA VAL A 71 18.28 -4.30 6.63
C VAL A 71 19.53 -4.85 7.29
N GLN A 72 20.50 -3.99 7.59
CA GLN A 72 21.81 -4.33 8.18
C GLN A 72 21.93 -3.83 9.61
#